data_AF-A0A6L2PKQ5-F1
#
_entry.id   AF-A0A6L2PKQ5-F1
#
_cell.length_a   1.000
_cell.length_b   1.000
_cell.length_c   1.000
_cell.angle_alpha   90.00
_cell.angle_beta   90.00
_cell.angle_gamma   90.00
#
_symmetry.space_group_name_H-M   'P 1'
#
loop_
_entity.id
_entity.type
_entity.pdbx_description
1 polymer ?
#
loop_
_entity_poly.entity_id
_entity_poly.type
_entity_poly.pdbx_seq_one_letter_code
_entity_poly.pdbx_strand_id
1 'polypeptide(L)'
;MDPLGMVAEVVELESLKRWHQVPPVHHLTDYSAIGEERKHATSPFPFNPAINYKIALWAGDISLLSVDAIVHSTNESMSERNPISDRICARAGPALREEIRQEVKECRTGEIRVTQGHNLSARFVIHTVGPKYNVKYQTAAENTLHICYRNILQKACELNLSTIALCVINSVRRNFPPDEGAHIALRTVRRFLEQHGSCLDLVVFAVENIDVGIYEVLLPLYFPRSLQEEEMALWQLPVNVGGPDGEPLLPDRQIRIIDNPQHSLDGDESVDLSSQLDSSITVGEHAFSHMQGDLDQQRLLGERPQTDPIGELMIKEMQSKESVCHIPLTRLGPDERVIYFAIYLTAVKFFTDFHKFFQQLIEELDALPARLGCRDSDC
;
A
#
# COMPACT_ATOMS: atom_id res chain seq x y z
N MET A 1 12.84 -11.07 39.23
CA MET A 1 13.92 -12.06 39.07
C MET A 1 13.24 -13.39 38.81
N ASP A 2 13.31 -13.85 37.56
CA ASP A 2 12.73 -15.13 37.15
C ASP A 2 13.52 -16.27 37.83
N PRO A 3 12.89 -17.21 38.55
CA PRO A 3 13.60 -18.19 39.39
C PRO A 3 14.43 -19.24 38.61
N LEU A 4 14.50 -19.16 37.28
CA LEU A 4 15.17 -20.15 36.42
C LEU A 4 16.37 -19.61 35.62
N GLY A 5 16.75 -18.34 35.76
CA GLY A 5 17.97 -17.81 35.13
C GLY A 5 17.99 -17.84 33.60
N MET A 6 16.85 -18.06 32.95
CA MET A 6 16.71 -17.91 31.50
C MET A 6 16.76 -16.42 31.17
N VAL A 7 17.86 -15.96 30.59
CA VAL A 7 17.95 -14.63 30.01
C VAL A 7 16.88 -14.56 28.92
N ALA A 8 15.93 -13.64 29.04
CA ALA A 8 14.95 -13.42 27.99
C ALA A 8 15.71 -13.14 26.69
N GLU A 9 15.37 -13.86 25.62
CA GLU A 9 15.97 -13.65 24.30
C GLU A 9 15.55 -12.26 23.83
N VAL A 10 16.44 -11.28 23.98
CA VAL A 10 16.25 -9.86 23.63
C VAL A 10 17.22 -9.52 22.53
N VAL A 11 16.72 -8.81 21.52
CA VAL A 11 17.50 -8.32 20.38
C VAL A 11 17.79 -6.85 20.60
N GLU A 12 19.06 -6.55 20.89
CA GLU A 12 19.55 -5.19 21.13
C GLU A 12 19.72 -4.41 19.83
N LEU A 13 19.58 -3.08 19.91
CA LEU A 13 19.62 -2.17 18.77
C LEU A 13 20.94 -2.21 18.01
N GLU A 14 22.06 -2.44 18.72
CA GLU A 14 23.41 -2.49 18.17
C GLU A 14 23.65 -3.74 17.33
N SER A 15 22.86 -4.80 17.55
CA SER A 15 22.94 -6.03 16.77
C SER A 15 22.29 -5.90 15.39
N LEU A 16 21.41 -4.90 15.21
CA LEU A 16 20.69 -4.68 13.98
C LEU A 16 21.56 -3.97 12.94
N LYS A 17 21.75 -4.62 11.79
CA LYS A 17 22.40 -3.99 10.64
C LYS A 17 21.52 -2.85 10.12
N ARG A 18 22.11 -1.65 10.03
CA ARG A 18 21.46 -0.50 9.40
C ARG A 18 21.42 -0.69 7.89
N TRP A 19 20.43 -0.10 7.23
CA TRP A 19 20.19 -0.28 5.81
C TRP A 19 21.41 0.09 4.94
N HIS A 20 22.11 1.16 5.29
CA HIS A 20 23.34 1.56 4.59
C HIS A 20 24.50 0.53 4.69
N GLN A 21 24.46 -0.40 5.64
CA GLN A 21 25.46 -1.45 5.84
C GLN A 21 25.10 -2.75 5.10
N VAL A 22 23.86 -2.88 4.65
CA VAL A 22 23.39 -4.06 3.94
C VAL A 22 23.88 -3.98 2.50
N PRO A 23 24.68 -4.96 2.02
CA PRO A 23 25.15 -4.95 0.64
C PRO A 23 23.98 -5.17 -0.35
N PRO A 24 24.11 -4.73 -1.61
CA PRO A 24 23.12 -5.05 -2.64
C PRO A 24 23.04 -6.57 -2.84
N VAL A 25 21.83 -7.12 -2.70
CA VAL A 25 21.58 -8.58 -2.81
C VAL A 25 21.49 -9.03 -4.27
N HIS A 26 21.05 -8.14 -5.17
CA HIS A 26 20.91 -8.41 -6.59
C HIS A 26 21.96 -7.66 -7.41
N HIS A 27 22.51 -8.35 -8.41
CA HIS A 27 23.24 -7.68 -9.48
C HIS A 27 22.27 -6.74 -10.20
N LEU A 28 22.64 -5.46 -10.27
CA LEU A 28 21.83 -4.43 -10.92
C LEU A 28 21.60 -4.83 -12.38
N THR A 29 20.35 -5.08 -12.75
CA THR A 29 19.95 -5.32 -14.13
C THR A 29 20.05 -4.00 -14.89
N ASP A 30 20.80 -3.98 -15.99
CA ASP A 30 20.90 -2.81 -16.85
C ASP A 30 19.65 -2.71 -17.74
N TYR A 31 18.68 -1.92 -17.29
CA TYR A 31 17.42 -1.68 -18.02
C TYR A 31 17.61 -0.78 -19.25
N SER A 32 18.73 -0.04 -19.35
CA SER A 32 18.99 0.82 -20.52
C SER A 32 19.12 0.03 -21.82
N ALA A 33 19.54 -1.23 -21.71
CA ALA A 33 19.70 -2.14 -22.85
C ALA A 33 18.39 -2.80 -23.30
N ILE A 34 17.29 -2.70 -22.54
CA ILE A 34 16.06 -3.48 -22.75
C ILE A 34 15.02 -2.71 -23.59
N GLY A 35 15.27 -1.43 -23.91
CA GLY A 35 14.38 -0.63 -24.77
C GLY A 35 13.05 -0.25 -24.11
N GLU A 36 12.90 -0.47 -22.81
CA GLU A 36 11.83 0.14 -22.01
C GLU A 36 12.09 1.65 -21.87
N GLU A 37 11.05 2.43 -21.58
CA GLU A 37 11.19 3.84 -21.24
C GLU A 37 11.28 4.03 -19.71
N ARG A 38 12.04 5.06 -19.29
CA ARG A 38 12.10 5.44 -17.87
C ARG A 38 10.72 5.88 -17.39
N LYS A 39 10.24 5.29 -16.29
CA LYS A 39 8.96 5.68 -15.67
C LYS A 39 9.01 7.06 -15.02
N HIS A 40 10.20 7.47 -14.54
CA HIS A 40 10.43 8.77 -13.91
C HIS A 40 11.62 9.49 -14.55
N ALA A 41 11.45 10.77 -14.88
CA ALA A 41 12.52 11.60 -15.43
C ALA A 41 13.54 12.04 -14.36
N THR A 42 13.08 12.20 -13.12
CA THR A 42 13.89 12.58 -11.95
C THR A 42 13.54 11.66 -10.79
N SER A 43 14.48 11.41 -9.88
CA SER A 43 14.24 10.48 -8.77
C SER A 43 13.23 11.05 -7.79
N PRO A 44 12.08 10.38 -7.56
CA PRO A 44 11.15 10.81 -6.52
C PRO A 44 11.72 10.65 -5.10
N PHE A 45 12.73 9.79 -4.95
CA PHE A 45 13.38 9.44 -3.69
C PHE A 45 14.91 9.45 -3.87
N PRO A 46 15.55 10.62 -3.78
CA PRO A 46 16.99 10.73 -4.00
C PRO A 46 17.82 9.99 -2.94
N PHE A 47 19.05 9.61 -3.28
CA PHE A 47 20.01 9.05 -2.33
C PHE A 47 20.22 10.01 -1.16
N ASN A 48 19.93 9.54 0.05
CA ASN A 48 20.12 10.31 1.27
C ASN A 48 20.75 9.43 2.37
N PRO A 49 22.05 9.57 2.65
CA PRO A 49 22.72 8.74 3.64
C PRO A 49 22.13 8.93 5.04
N ALA A 50 21.75 10.16 5.41
CA ALA A 50 21.20 10.47 6.74
C ALA A 50 19.89 9.71 7.02
N ILE A 51 19.04 9.51 6.01
CA ILE A 51 17.83 8.69 6.12
C ILE A 51 18.20 7.21 6.18
N ASN A 52 19.14 6.75 5.35
CA ASN A 52 19.54 5.33 5.32
C ASN A 52 20.19 4.85 6.63
N TYR A 53 20.83 5.74 7.41
CA TYR A 53 21.32 5.43 8.75
C TYR A 53 20.20 5.09 9.75
N LYS A 54 18.98 5.58 9.49
CA LYS A 54 17.82 5.44 10.38
C LYS A 54 16.95 4.24 10.05
N ILE A 55 17.25 3.46 9.01
CA ILE A 55 16.44 2.31 8.61
C ILE A 55 17.15 1.01 8.98
N ALA A 56 16.39 0.02 9.44
CA ALA A 56 16.82 -1.38 9.50
C ALA A 56 15.70 -2.28 8.98
N LEU A 57 16.06 -3.30 8.20
CA LEU A 57 15.18 -4.42 7.87
C LEU A 57 15.57 -5.60 8.76
N TRP A 58 14.59 -6.17 9.45
CA TRP A 58 14.84 -7.29 10.35
C TRP A 58 13.74 -8.34 10.25
N ALA A 59 14.15 -9.58 10.04
CA ALA A 59 13.26 -10.73 9.98
C ALA A 59 13.21 -11.42 11.35
N GLY A 60 12.04 -11.44 11.98
CA GLY A 60 11.90 -12.11 13.28
C GLY A 60 10.70 -11.65 14.10
N ASP A 61 10.61 -12.14 15.33
CA ASP A 61 9.53 -11.79 16.24
C ASP A 61 9.72 -10.39 16.83
N ILE A 62 8.88 -9.44 16.42
CA ILE A 62 8.92 -8.05 16.88
C ILE A 62 8.90 -7.90 18.41
N SER A 63 8.35 -8.88 19.15
CA SER A 63 8.31 -8.87 20.61
C SER A 63 9.70 -8.98 21.28
N LEU A 64 10.73 -9.39 20.53
CA LEU A 64 12.11 -9.53 21.02
C LEU A 64 12.90 -8.22 21.01
N LEU A 65 12.44 -7.21 20.25
CA LEU A 65 13.22 -6.01 19.97
C LEU A 65 13.26 -5.05 21.18
N SER A 66 14.46 -4.62 21.54
CA SER A 66 14.74 -3.60 22.55
C SER A 66 14.61 -2.19 21.93
N VAL A 67 13.38 -1.71 21.72
CA VAL A 67 13.07 -0.40 21.09
C VAL A 67 12.15 0.43 21.98
N ASP A 68 12.01 1.74 21.75
CA ASP A 68 11.08 2.54 22.57
C ASP A 68 9.61 2.12 22.34
N ALA A 69 9.23 1.84 21.09
CA ALA A 69 7.90 1.30 20.79
C ALA A 69 7.92 0.21 19.74
N ILE A 70 7.06 -0.79 19.92
CA ILE A 70 6.68 -1.75 18.88
C ILE A 70 5.26 -1.47 18.39
N VAL A 71 5.01 -1.73 17.11
CA VAL A 71 3.67 -1.66 16.54
C VAL A 71 2.96 -3.00 16.67
N HIS A 72 1.70 -2.95 17.10
CA HIS A 72 0.81 -4.10 17.16
C HIS A 72 -0.40 -3.87 16.23
N SER A 73 -0.46 -4.60 15.13
CA SER A 73 -1.63 -4.62 14.24
C SER A 73 -2.70 -5.58 14.76
N THR A 74 -3.93 -5.08 14.95
CA THR A 74 -5.07 -5.84 15.50
C THR A 74 -6.40 -5.41 14.84
N ASN A 75 -7.53 -5.85 15.40
CA ASN A 75 -8.88 -5.51 14.95
C ASN A 75 -9.53 -4.43 15.81
N GLU A 76 -10.71 -3.98 15.38
CA GLU A 76 -11.40 -2.85 15.99
C GLU A 76 -11.78 -3.08 17.46
N SER A 77 -12.02 -4.33 17.84
CA SER A 77 -12.33 -4.76 19.20
C SER A 77 -11.08 -5.15 20.03
N MET A 78 -9.87 -4.92 19.51
CA MET A 78 -8.60 -5.19 20.19
C MET A 78 -8.45 -6.63 20.71
N SER A 79 -9.11 -7.58 20.05
CA SER A 79 -9.24 -8.98 20.47
C SER A 79 -8.74 -9.96 19.40
N GLU A 80 -8.13 -9.46 18.33
CA GLU A 80 -7.61 -10.28 17.24
C GLU A 80 -6.52 -11.22 17.72
N ARG A 81 -6.71 -12.52 17.49
CA ARG A 81 -5.70 -13.55 17.72
C ARG A 81 -4.95 -13.83 16.44
N ASN A 82 -3.81 -13.19 16.26
CA ASN A 82 -2.88 -13.45 15.17
C ASN A 82 -1.50 -13.83 15.76
N PRO A 83 -0.61 -14.51 15.00
CA PRO A 83 0.66 -14.99 15.55
C PRO A 83 1.51 -13.88 16.19
N ILE A 84 1.50 -12.68 15.63
CA ILE A 84 2.22 -11.51 16.17
C ILE A 84 1.59 -11.06 17.50
N SER A 85 0.26 -10.87 17.53
CA SER A 85 -0.53 -10.50 18.71
C SER A 85 -0.36 -11.51 19.84
N ASP A 86 -0.36 -12.81 19.52
CA ASP A 86 -0.18 -13.88 20.50
C ASP A 86 1.23 -13.83 21.11
N ARG A 87 2.28 -13.62 20.30
CA ARG A 87 3.66 -13.46 20.81
C ARG A 87 3.83 -12.19 21.64
N ILE A 88 3.32 -11.05 21.17
CA ILE A 88 3.34 -9.77 21.90
C ILE A 88 2.64 -9.93 23.26
N CYS A 89 1.41 -10.45 23.28
CA CYS A 89 0.66 -10.65 24.52
C CYS A 89 1.31 -11.67 25.46
N ALA A 90 1.85 -12.76 24.92
CA ALA A 90 2.52 -13.78 25.72
C ALA A 90 3.75 -13.21 26.43
N ARG A 91 4.53 -12.38 25.73
CA ARG A 91 5.75 -11.78 26.27
C ARG A 91 5.49 -10.59 27.18
N ALA A 92 4.57 -9.69 26.81
CA ALA A 92 4.17 -8.56 27.66
C ALA A 92 3.51 -9.00 28.96
N GLY A 93 2.94 -10.21 28.98
CA GLY A 93 2.24 -10.78 30.12
C GLY A 93 0.77 -10.36 30.21
N PRO A 94 0.04 -10.87 31.22
CA PRO A 94 -1.40 -10.64 31.35
C PRO A 94 -1.78 -9.17 31.58
N ALA A 95 -0.86 -8.35 32.09
CA ALA A 95 -1.08 -6.93 32.34
C ALA A 95 -1.42 -6.15 31.06
N LEU A 96 -0.80 -6.48 29.92
CA LEU A 96 -1.12 -5.84 28.63
C LEU A 96 -2.56 -6.05 28.22
N ARG A 97 -3.07 -7.28 28.34
CA ARG A 97 -4.47 -7.59 28.00
C ARG A 97 -5.44 -6.89 28.93
N GLU A 98 -5.06 -6.70 30.18
CA GLU A 98 -5.87 -5.97 31.16
C GLU A 98 -5.94 -4.48 30.81
N GLU A 99 -4.80 -3.84 30.51
CA GLU A 99 -4.75 -2.43 30.07
C GLU A 99 -5.56 -2.21 28.79
N ILE A 100 -5.40 -3.08 27.79
CA ILE A 100 -6.18 -3.03 26.54
C ILE A 100 -7.69 -3.10 26.85
N ARG A 101 -8.10 -4.01 27.74
CA ARG A 101 -9.52 -4.23 28.06
C ARG A 101 -10.12 -3.10 28.89
N GLN A 102 -9.35 -2.51 29.81
CA GLN A 102 -9.84 -1.47 30.72
C GLN A 102 -9.79 -0.07 30.09
N GLU A 103 -8.68 0.27 29.43
CA GLU A 103 -8.37 1.64 29.00
C GLU A 103 -8.63 1.86 27.52
N VAL A 104 -8.21 0.93 26.66
CA VAL A 104 -8.30 1.11 25.20
C VAL A 104 -9.70 0.80 24.67
N LYS A 105 -10.25 -0.37 25.01
CA LYS A 105 -11.58 -0.93 24.62
C LYS A 105 -11.80 -1.13 23.12
N GLU A 106 -11.61 -0.10 22.30
CA GLU A 106 -11.80 -0.11 20.86
C GLU A 106 -10.82 0.82 20.14
N CYS A 107 -10.53 0.49 18.89
CA CYS A 107 -9.69 1.28 17.99
C CYS A 107 -10.27 1.25 16.59
N ARG A 108 -10.57 2.41 15.99
CA ARG A 108 -11.12 2.42 14.62
C ARG A 108 -10.04 2.11 13.59
N THR A 109 -10.45 1.67 12.40
CA THR A 109 -9.53 1.47 11.28
C THR A 109 -8.78 2.78 10.96
N GLY A 110 -7.46 2.74 10.86
CA GLY A 110 -6.62 3.95 10.69
C GLY A 110 -6.28 4.70 11.97
N GLU A 111 -6.99 4.42 13.08
CA GLU A 111 -6.71 5.01 14.38
C GLU A 111 -5.54 4.30 15.07
N ILE A 112 -5.02 4.95 16.10
CA ILE A 112 -3.96 4.44 16.95
C ILE A 112 -4.33 4.54 18.43
N ARG A 113 -3.84 3.58 19.21
CA ARG A 113 -3.95 3.54 20.67
C ARG A 113 -2.58 3.16 21.24
N VAL A 114 -2.25 3.63 22.43
CA VAL A 114 -0.94 3.39 23.04
C VAL A 114 -1.16 2.77 24.41
N THR A 115 -0.36 1.76 24.71
CA THR A 115 -0.29 1.13 26.04
C THR A 115 1.17 1.01 26.49
N GLN A 116 1.38 0.66 27.76
CA GLN A 116 2.70 0.30 28.27
C GLN A 116 3.18 -1.04 27.70
N GLY A 117 4.50 -1.22 27.58
CA GLY A 117 5.10 -2.48 27.13
C GLY A 117 5.07 -3.62 28.17
N HIS A 118 4.87 -3.28 29.45
CA HIS A 118 4.91 -4.22 30.58
C HIS A 118 6.20 -5.06 30.63
N ASN A 119 6.12 -6.37 30.40
CA ASN A 119 7.28 -7.27 30.41
C ASN A 119 8.04 -7.31 29.07
N LEU A 120 7.61 -6.54 28.05
CA LEU A 120 8.39 -6.38 26.83
C LEU A 120 9.66 -5.57 27.12
N SER A 121 10.71 -5.81 26.34
CA SER A 121 11.88 -4.91 26.30
C SER A 121 11.50 -3.53 25.76
N ALA A 122 10.43 -3.45 24.98
CA ALA A 122 9.90 -2.21 24.48
C ALA A 122 9.13 -1.43 25.54
N ARG A 123 9.28 -0.10 25.57
CA ARG A 123 8.63 0.76 26.57
C ARG A 123 7.12 0.91 26.31
N PHE A 124 6.73 1.01 25.05
CA PHE A 124 5.35 1.19 24.63
C PHE A 124 4.93 0.20 23.55
N VAL A 125 3.62 -0.07 23.49
CA VAL A 125 3.00 -0.75 22.35
C VAL A 125 2.05 0.23 21.67
N ILE A 126 2.29 0.52 20.39
CA ILE A 126 1.39 1.33 19.56
C ILE A 126 0.49 0.38 18.80
N HIS A 127 -0.78 0.35 19.19
CA HIS A 127 -1.81 -0.45 18.54
C HIS A 127 -2.42 0.31 17.37
N THR A 128 -2.63 -0.38 16.26
CA THR A 128 -3.39 0.16 15.13
C THR A 128 -4.24 -0.93 14.47
N VAL A 129 -5.22 -0.49 13.70
CA VAL A 129 -6.11 -1.37 12.94
C VAL A 129 -5.97 -1.07 11.45
N GLY A 130 -5.37 -2.02 10.72
CA GLY A 130 -5.21 -1.94 9.27
C GLY A 130 -6.54 -2.13 8.52
N PRO A 131 -6.65 -1.65 7.28
CA PRO A 131 -7.86 -1.79 6.47
C PRO A 131 -8.13 -3.24 6.07
N LYS A 132 -9.40 -3.61 5.92
CA LYS A 132 -9.80 -4.82 5.20
C LYS A 132 -9.79 -4.51 3.71
N TYR A 133 -8.98 -5.23 2.95
CA TYR A 133 -8.85 -5.00 1.52
C TYR A 133 -10.02 -5.59 0.75
N ASN A 134 -10.57 -4.79 -0.16
CA ASN A 134 -11.55 -5.20 -1.14
C ASN A 134 -11.25 -4.42 -2.41
N VAL A 135 -11.20 -5.11 -3.55
CA VAL A 135 -10.93 -4.50 -4.85
C VAL A 135 -11.86 -3.32 -5.14
N LYS A 136 -13.14 -3.38 -4.72
CA LYS A 136 -14.11 -2.29 -4.88
C LYS A 136 -13.76 -1.02 -4.08
N TYR A 137 -12.98 -1.16 -3.02
CA TYR A 137 -12.60 -0.09 -2.10
C TYR A 137 -11.08 0.06 -2.00
N GLN A 138 -10.34 -0.33 -3.05
CA GLN A 138 -8.88 -0.32 -3.09
C GLN A 138 -8.31 1.01 -2.62
N THR A 139 -8.72 2.11 -3.26
CA THR A 139 -8.35 3.48 -2.89
C THR A 139 -8.52 3.80 -1.41
N ALA A 140 -9.66 3.41 -0.82
CA ALA A 140 -9.94 3.67 0.59
C ALA A 140 -9.03 2.84 1.50
N ALA A 141 -8.75 1.59 1.11
CA ALA A 141 -7.83 0.72 1.82
C ALA A 141 -6.40 1.27 1.76
N GLU A 142 -5.91 1.66 0.59
CA GLU A 142 -4.57 2.24 0.43
C GLU A 142 -4.39 3.51 1.28
N ASN A 143 -5.37 4.41 1.24
CA ASN A 143 -5.33 5.64 2.03
C ASN A 143 -5.36 5.34 3.54
N THR A 144 -6.17 4.38 3.97
CA THR A 144 -6.24 3.98 5.38
C THR A 144 -4.94 3.35 5.86
N LEU A 145 -4.30 2.53 5.03
CA LEU A 145 -3.00 1.93 5.35
C LEU A 145 -1.91 3.01 5.49
N HIS A 146 -1.89 3.98 4.57
CA HIS A 146 -1.03 5.16 4.68
C HIS A 146 -1.26 5.91 6.01
N ILE A 147 -2.53 6.17 6.35
CA ILE A 147 -2.90 6.85 7.60
C ILE A 147 -2.42 6.07 8.84
N CYS A 148 -2.51 4.73 8.84
CA CYS A 148 -1.96 3.91 9.92
C CYS A 148 -0.48 4.21 10.16
N TYR A 149 0.36 4.09 9.12
CA TYR A 149 1.80 4.34 9.24
C TYR A 149 2.10 5.78 9.64
N ARG A 150 1.42 6.77 9.03
CA ARG A 150 1.60 8.18 9.34
C ARG A 150 1.27 8.48 10.80
N ASN A 151 0.12 7.99 11.29
CA ASN A 151 -0.31 8.19 12.67
C ASN A 151 0.64 7.53 13.68
N ILE A 152 1.12 6.31 13.38
CA ILE A 152 2.11 5.63 14.21
C ILE A 152 3.37 6.49 14.37
N LEU A 153 3.94 6.95 13.26
CA LEU A 153 5.18 7.74 13.27
C LEU A 153 4.98 9.08 13.97
N GLN A 154 3.86 9.76 13.68
CA GLN A 154 3.50 10.99 14.38
C GLN A 154 3.38 10.76 15.89
N LYS A 155 2.77 9.65 16.32
CA LYS A 155 2.63 9.35 17.74
C LYS A 155 3.94 9.05 18.43
N ALA A 156 4.86 8.38 17.73
CA ALA A 156 6.21 8.17 18.24
C ALA A 156 6.91 9.51 18.51
N CYS A 157 6.73 10.50 17.63
CA CYS A 157 7.25 11.84 17.84
C CYS A 157 6.59 12.58 19.01
N GLU A 158 5.26 12.52 19.12
CA GLU A 158 4.53 13.15 20.24
C GLU A 158 4.97 12.59 21.61
N LEU A 159 5.34 11.31 21.66
CA LEU A 159 5.82 10.64 22.86
C LEU A 159 7.33 10.78 23.08
N ASN A 160 8.05 11.50 22.20
CA ASN A 160 9.51 11.66 22.22
C ASN A 160 10.25 10.31 22.24
N LEU A 161 9.83 9.39 21.38
CA LEU A 161 10.48 8.10 21.20
C LEU A 161 11.60 8.23 20.16
N SER A 162 12.77 7.67 20.44
CA SER A 162 13.91 7.67 19.52
C SER A 162 13.84 6.51 18.53
N THR A 163 13.26 5.38 18.94
CA THR A 163 13.29 4.13 18.18
C THR A 163 11.92 3.46 18.06
N ILE A 164 11.59 2.97 16.87
CA ILE A 164 10.31 2.29 16.63
C ILE A 164 10.48 1.07 15.73
N ALA A 165 9.81 -0.03 16.09
CA ALA A 165 9.68 -1.20 15.23
C ALA A 165 8.27 -1.29 14.63
N LEU A 166 8.19 -1.35 13.32
CA LEU A 166 6.97 -1.46 12.53
C LEU A 166 6.75 -2.93 12.13
N CYS A 167 5.61 -3.50 12.49
CA CYS A 167 5.17 -4.77 11.93
C CYS A 167 4.51 -4.58 10.55
N VAL A 168 4.38 -5.65 9.77
CA VAL A 168 3.59 -5.65 8.53
C VAL A 168 2.09 -5.52 8.86
N ILE A 169 1.53 -4.31 8.71
CA ILE A 169 0.12 -4.00 9.02
C ILE A 169 -0.82 -4.64 7.98
N ASN A 170 -0.36 -4.71 6.72
CA ASN A 170 -1.07 -5.29 5.58
C ASN A 170 -1.02 -6.83 5.59
N SER A 171 -1.54 -7.44 6.65
CA SER A 171 -1.50 -8.90 6.83
C SER A 171 -2.34 -9.65 5.78
N VAL A 172 -1.92 -10.90 5.49
CA VAL A 172 -2.63 -11.85 4.61
C VAL A 172 -4.11 -12.00 5.00
N ARG A 173 -4.43 -11.96 6.30
CA ARG A 173 -5.81 -12.09 6.78
C ARG A 173 -6.72 -10.94 6.37
N ARG A 174 -6.16 -9.78 6.08
CA ARG A 174 -6.90 -8.60 5.60
C ARG A 174 -6.98 -8.57 4.07
N ASN A 175 -6.51 -9.62 3.39
CA ASN A 175 -6.48 -9.78 1.93
C ASN A 175 -5.78 -8.64 1.19
N PHE A 176 -4.88 -7.91 1.85
CA PHE A 176 -4.16 -6.81 1.24
C PHE A 176 -2.99 -7.35 0.42
N PRO A 177 -2.80 -6.96 -0.85
CA PRO A 177 -1.66 -7.40 -1.65
C PRO A 177 -0.34 -7.01 -0.97
N PRO A 178 0.57 -7.97 -0.71
CA PRO A 178 1.70 -7.73 0.16
C PRO A 178 2.72 -6.75 -0.45
N ASP A 179 2.87 -6.76 -1.77
CA ASP A 179 3.66 -5.83 -2.58
C ASP A 179 3.11 -4.39 -2.53
N GLU A 180 1.82 -4.20 -2.82
CA GLU A 180 1.17 -2.88 -2.76
C GLU A 180 1.22 -2.29 -1.34
N GLY A 181 1.01 -3.14 -0.33
CA GLY A 181 1.10 -2.73 1.06
C GLY A 181 2.52 -2.31 1.48
N ALA A 182 3.54 -3.02 0.99
CA ALA A 182 4.93 -2.67 1.22
C ALA A 182 5.32 -1.35 0.52
N HIS A 183 4.87 -1.12 -0.71
CA HIS A 183 5.05 0.18 -1.39
C HIS A 183 4.49 1.35 -0.55
N ILE A 184 3.29 1.20 0.02
CA ILE A 184 2.67 2.23 0.87
C ILE A 184 3.46 2.43 2.16
N ALA A 185 3.87 1.34 2.82
CA ALA A 185 4.65 1.39 4.06
C ALA A 185 5.98 2.14 3.84
N LEU A 186 6.76 1.70 2.86
CA LEU A 186 8.07 2.24 2.55
C LEU A 186 8.00 3.71 2.13
N ARG A 187 7.07 4.05 1.24
CA ARG A 187 6.85 5.43 0.80
C ARG A 187 6.47 6.34 1.97
N THR A 188 5.53 5.92 2.80
CA THR A 188 5.04 6.74 3.92
C THR A 188 6.15 7.00 4.92
N VAL A 189 6.92 5.97 5.29
CA VAL A 189 8.08 6.13 6.18
C VAL A 189 9.15 7.02 5.54
N ARG A 190 9.43 6.85 4.24
CA ARG A 190 10.42 7.65 3.52
C ARG A 190 10.07 9.13 3.55
N ARG A 191 8.84 9.50 3.15
CA ARG A 191 8.36 10.90 3.16
C ARG A 191 8.32 11.48 4.56
N PHE A 192 7.88 10.69 5.54
CA PHE A 192 7.87 11.13 6.93
C PHE A 192 9.28 11.47 7.44
N LEU A 193 10.28 10.63 7.14
CA LEU A 193 11.66 10.89 7.55
C LEU A 193 12.33 12.06 6.80
N GLU A 194 11.87 12.39 5.59
CA GLU A 194 12.32 13.60 4.88
C GLU A 194 11.84 14.88 5.60
N GLN A 195 10.61 14.87 6.14
CA GLN A 195 10.01 16.03 6.80
C GLN A 195 10.34 16.11 8.30
N HIS A 196 10.36 14.97 8.98
CA HIS A 196 10.46 14.84 10.43
C HIS A 196 11.65 13.98 10.88
N GLY A 197 12.70 13.92 10.05
CA GLY A 197 13.84 13.04 10.28
C GLY A 197 14.57 13.25 11.61
N SER A 198 14.48 14.41 12.25
CA SER A 198 15.10 14.66 13.56
C SER A 198 14.40 13.99 14.74
N CYS A 199 13.17 13.53 14.56
CA CYS A 199 12.38 12.92 15.64
C CYS A 199 12.82 11.47 15.95
N LEU A 200 13.18 10.69 14.92
CA LEU A 200 13.46 9.26 15.05
C LEU A 200 14.92 8.96 14.70
N ASP A 201 15.60 8.21 15.56
CA ASP A 201 16.96 7.71 15.34
C ASP A 201 16.97 6.37 14.60
N LEU A 202 15.94 5.54 14.82
CA LEU A 202 15.81 4.25 14.15
C LEU A 202 14.35 3.86 13.90
N VAL A 203 14.06 3.45 12.67
CA VAL A 203 12.86 2.75 12.25
C VAL A 203 13.24 1.35 11.79
N VAL A 204 12.73 0.33 12.48
CA VAL A 204 12.94 -1.08 12.15
C VAL A 204 11.70 -1.60 11.42
N PHE A 205 11.85 -2.05 10.18
CA PHE A 205 10.85 -2.87 9.52
C PHE A 205 11.00 -4.31 10.02
N ALA A 206 10.17 -4.69 10.99
CA ALA A 206 10.14 -6.03 11.57
C ALA A 206 9.14 -6.89 10.77
N VAL A 207 9.68 -7.80 9.96
CA VAL A 207 8.91 -8.60 9.00
C VAL A 207 8.98 -10.09 9.36
N GLU A 208 7.96 -10.86 8.95
CA GLU A 208 8.03 -12.32 8.97
C GLU A 208 8.84 -12.81 7.78
N ASN A 209 9.38 -14.04 7.84
CA ASN A 209 10.22 -14.61 6.78
C ASN A 209 9.55 -14.61 5.38
N ILE A 210 8.22 -14.65 5.32
CA ILE A 210 7.46 -14.63 4.06
C ILE A 210 7.53 -13.27 3.35
N ASP A 211 7.70 -12.17 4.09
CA ASP A 211 7.67 -10.81 3.56
C ASP A 211 9.08 -10.25 3.30
N VAL A 212 10.13 -10.89 3.82
CA VAL A 212 11.53 -10.41 3.70
C VAL A 212 11.92 -10.12 2.26
N GLY A 213 11.68 -11.06 1.35
CA GLY A 213 12.06 -10.88 -0.06
C GLY A 213 11.37 -9.69 -0.73
N ILE A 214 10.12 -9.39 -0.34
CA ILE A 214 9.39 -8.22 -0.85
C ILE A 214 10.11 -6.95 -0.40
N TYR A 215 10.43 -6.84 0.88
CA TYR A 215 11.10 -5.67 1.42
C TYR A 215 12.54 -5.52 0.90
N GLU A 216 13.28 -6.61 0.71
CA GLU A 216 14.64 -6.59 0.13
C GLU A 216 14.66 -6.04 -1.30
N VAL A 217 13.65 -6.37 -2.11
CA VAL A 217 13.50 -5.87 -3.48
C VAL A 217 13.02 -4.41 -3.50
N LEU A 218 12.09 -4.04 -2.63
CA LEU A 218 11.45 -2.71 -2.68
C LEU A 218 12.22 -1.62 -1.91
N LEU A 219 12.97 -1.94 -0.86
CA LEU A 219 13.71 -0.95 -0.06
C LEU A 219 14.68 -0.10 -0.90
N PRO A 220 15.50 -0.66 -1.83
CA PRO A 220 16.37 0.14 -2.68
C PRO A 220 15.65 1.18 -3.54
N LEU A 221 14.36 0.96 -3.85
CA LEU A 221 13.56 1.89 -4.66
C LEU A 221 13.19 3.17 -3.89
N TYR A 222 12.97 3.06 -2.58
CA TYR A 222 12.58 4.17 -1.70
C TYR A 222 13.73 4.73 -0.87
N PHE A 223 14.71 3.88 -0.59
CA PHE A 223 15.90 4.15 0.21
C PHE A 223 17.15 3.71 -0.58
N PRO A 224 17.41 4.30 -1.76
CA PRO A 224 18.60 3.93 -2.52
C PRO A 224 19.85 4.17 -1.66
N ARG A 225 20.80 3.24 -1.67
CA ARG A 225 22.05 3.28 -0.89
C ARG A 225 23.20 3.94 -1.64
N SER A 226 23.04 4.14 -2.94
CA SER A 226 24.01 4.79 -3.83
C SER A 226 23.28 5.51 -4.97
N LEU A 227 23.99 6.39 -5.67
CA LEU A 227 23.47 7.06 -6.87
C LEU A 227 23.09 6.05 -7.98
N GLN A 228 23.75 4.89 -8.02
CA GLN A 228 23.44 3.84 -8.97
C GLN A 228 22.09 3.17 -8.66
N GLU A 229 21.80 2.90 -7.39
CA GLU A 229 20.48 2.38 -6.98
C GLU A 229 19.38 3.42 -7.23
N GLU A 230 19.68 4.70 -7.00
CA GLU A 230 18.76 5.80 -7.30
C GLU A 230 18.42 5.86 -8.80
N GLU A 231 19.41 5.72 -9.67
CA GLU A 231 19.20 5.69 -11.12
C GLU A 231 18.36 4.48 -11.55
N MET A 232 18.61 3.30 -10.97
CA MET A 232 17.84 2.09 -11.29
C MET A 232 16.40 2.17 -10.76
N ALA A 233 16.17 2.84 -9.63
CA ALA A 233 14.84 3.03 -9.07
C ALA A 233 13.91 3.77 -10.04
N LEU A 234 14.43 4.65 -10.91
CA LEU A 234 13.66 5.37 -11.94
C LEU A 234 12.90 4.45 -12.91
N TRP A 235 13.41 3.24 -13.12
CA TRP A 235 12.84 2.25 -14.03
C TRP A 235 11.81 1.34 -13.33
N GLN A 236 12.03 1.07 -12.04
CA GLN A 236 11.30 0.07 -11.30
C GLN A 236 10.16 0.64 -10.45
N LEU A 237 10.30 1.89 -9.96
CA LEU A 237 9.25 2.54 -9.16
C LEU A 237 7.90 2.56 -9.92
N PRO A 238 6.77 2.40 -9.21
CA PRO A 238 5.46 2.55 -9.83
C PRO A 238 5.30 3.97 -10.37
N VAL A 239 4.46 4.16 -11.40
CA VAL A 239 4.20 5.49 -11.99
C VAL A 239 3.64 6.45 -10.94
N ASN A 240 2.75 5.95 -10.09
CA ASN A 240 2.19 6.72 -8.98
C ASN A 240 2.98 6.45 -7.68
N VAL A 241 3.89 7.37 -7.36
CA VAL A 241 4.70 7.35 -6.14
C VAL A 241 4.09 8.17 -5.01
N GLY A 242 2.77 8.38 -5.00
CA GLY A 242 2.05 9.09 -3.94
C GLY A 242 2.35 10.59 -3.87
N GLY A 243 1.68 11.27 -2.95
CA GLY A 243 1.85 12.69 -2.69
C GLY A 243 3.06 13.02 -1.82
N PRO A 244 3.22 14.31 -1.44
CA PRO A 244 4.34 14.79 -0.64
C PRO A 244 4.43 14.16 0.75
N ASP A 245 3.32 13.69 1.33
CA ASP A 245 3.28 13.00 2.62
C ASP A 245 3.31 11.46 2.45
N GLY A 246 3.30 10.97 1.22
CA GLY A 246 3.28 9.55 0.87
C GLY A 246 1.88 8.96 0.69
N GLU A 247 0.84 9.81 0.76
CA GLU A 247 -0.55 9.47 0.55
C GLU A 247 -0.80 8.99 -0.90
N PRO A 248 -1.74 8.07 -1.14
CA PRO A 248 -2.11 7.68 -2.50
C PRO A 248 -2.73 8.85 -3.26
N LEU A 249 -2.24 9.14 -4.48
CA LEU A 249 -2.82 10.18 -5.33
C LEU A 249 -4.05 9.64 -6.06
N LEU A 250 -5.18 10.34 -5.90
CA LEU A 250 -6.45 10.01 -6.54
C LEU A 250 -6.80 11.07 -7.57
N PRO A 251 -6.66 10.79 -8.88
CA PRO A 251 -6.93 11.77 -9.92
C PRO A 251 -8.38 12.28 -9.89
N ASP A 252 -9.34 11.42 -9.52
CA ASP A 252 -10.77 11.75 -9.49
C ASP A 252 -11.18 12.70 -8.36
N ARG A 253 -10.29 12.98 -7.39
CA ARG A 253 -10.55 13.90 -6.27
C ARG A 253 -9.80 15.23 -6.39
N GLN A 254 -9.04 15.46 -7.47
CA GLN A 254 -8.45 16.76 -7.72
C GLN A 254 -9.56 17.72 -8.13
N ILE A 255 -9.84 18.72 -7.29
CA ILE A 255 -10.74 19.82 -7.64
C ILE A 255 -10.13 20.50 -8.87
N ARG A 256 -10.76 20.32 -10.03
CA ARG A 256 -10.48 21.15 -11.20
C ARG A 256 -11.01 22.54 -10.85
N ILE A 257 -10.13 23.42 -10.37
CA ILE A 257 -10.42 24.84 -10.32
C ILE A 257 -10.46 25.27 -11.78
N ILE A 258 -11.64 25.24 -12.37
CA ILE A 258 -11.90 25.91 -13.63
C ILE A 258 -12.10 27.36 -13.22
N ASP A 259 -11.15 28.24 -13.57
CA ASP A 259 -11.39 29.67 -13.45
C ASP A 259 -12.66 29.99 -14.23
N ASN A 260 -13.71 30.39 -13.54
CA ASN A 260 -14.96 30.75 -14.18
C ASN A 260 -14.70 32.02 -15.00
N PRO A 261 -14.75 31.98 -16.35
CA PRO A 261 -14.36 33.14 -17.18
C PRO A 261 -15.31 34.34 -17.04
N GLN A 262 -16.37 34.22 -16.24
CA GLN A 262 -17.32 35.29 -15.94
C GLN A 262 -16.96 36.15 -14.72
N HIS A 263 -15.88 35.84 -13.99
CA HIS A 263 -15.35 36.69 -12.92
C HIS A 263 -13.99 37.27 -13.29
N SER A 264 -13.92 37.98 -14.42
CA SER A 264 -12.98 39.08 -14.54
C SER A 264 -13.45 40.20 -13.61
N LEU A 265 -12.64 40.50 -12.60
CA LEU A 265 -12.81 41.63 -11.69
C LEU A 265 -12.68 42.93 -12.49
N ASP A 266 -13.78 43.43 -13.05
CA ASP A 266 -13.88 44.83 -13.43
C ASP A 266 -14.16 45.65 -12.17
N GLY A 267 -13.29 46.63 -11.94
CA GLY A 267 -13.20 47.38 -10.71
C GLY A 267 -14.41 48.25 -10.39
N ASP A 268 -14.63 48.40 -9.08
CA ASP A 268 -15.07 49.61 -8.39
C ASP A 268 -16.22 50.42 -9.03
N GLU A 269 -17.46 49.95 -8.89
CA GLU A 269 -18.62 50.85 -8.78
C GLU A 269 -19.52 50.41 -7.62
N SER A 270 -19.68 51.30 -6.64
CA SER A 270 -20.61 51.18 -5.53
C SER A 270 -22.05 51.25 -6.04
N VAL A 271 -22.79 50.15 -5.97
CA VAL A 271 -24.21 50.11 -6.36
C VAL A 271 -25.08 50.51 -5.15
N ASP A 272 -25.75 51.66 -5.25
CA ASP A 272 -26.68 52.19 -4.25
C ASP A 272 -28.01 51.40 -4.26
N LEU A 273 -28.25 50.63 -3.19
CA LEU A 273 -29.39 49.72 -3.00
C LEU A 273 -30.72 50.41 -2.69
N SER A 274 -30.80 51.74 -2.78
CA SER A 274 -32.02 52.50 -2.43
C SER A 274 -32.97 52.79 -3.60
N SER A 275 -32.57 52.51 -4.85
CA SER A 275 -33.34 52.89 -6.05
C SER A 275 -34.18 51.77 -6.70
N GLN A 276 -34.13 50.54 -6.20
CA GLN A 276 -34.85 49.39 -6.80
C GLN A 276 -36.06 48.89 -5.98
N LEU A 277 -36.49 49.62 -4.94
CA LEU A 277 -37.63 49.22 -4.11
C LEU A 277 -39.01 49.68 -4.60
N ASP A 278 -39.10 50.40 -5.72
CA ASP A 278 -40.37 50.84 -6.30
C ASP A 278 -40.57 50.35 -7.75
N SER A 279 -40.72 49.03 -7.92
CA SER A 279 -41.63 48.50 -8.94
C SER A 279 -42.08 47.10 -8.56
N SER A 280 -43.31 47.06 -8.09
CA SER A 280 -44.05 45.90 -7.67
C SER A 280 -44.51 45.06 -8.88
N ILE A 281 -44.49 43.74 -8.68
CA ILE A 281 -45.30 42.72 -9.37
C ILE A 281 -44.83 42.35 -10.80
N THR A 282 -43.88 41.43 -10.88
CA THR A 282 -43.84 40.38 -11.91
C THR A 282 -43.20 39.13 -11.30
N VAL A 283 -44.03 38.22 -10.78
CA VAL A 283 -43.60 36.87 -10.42
C VAL A 283 -43.48 36.09 -11.73
N GLY A 284 -42.26 35.75 -12.17
CA GLY A 284 -42.10 34.90 -13.36
C GLY A 284 -40.69 34.74 -13.93
N GLU A 285 -39.81 35.73 -13.80
CA GLU A 285 -38.49 35.69 -14.46
C GLU A 285 -37.36 35.91 -13.45
N HIS A 286 -37.01 34.87 -12.71
CA HIS A 286 -35.72 34.83 -12.01
C HIS A 286 -34.90 33.67 -12.58
N ALA A 287 -33.57 33.77 -12.54
CA ALA A 287 -32.65 32.72 -13.02
C ALA A 287 -32.88 31.33 -12.39
N PHE A 288 -33.72 31.23 -11.35
CA PHE A 288 -34.17 29.98 -10.74
C PHE A 288 -35.37 29.30 -11.45
N SER A 289 -36.12 29.97 -12.32
CA SER A 289 -37.28 29.40 -13.02
C SER A 289 -36.94 28.70 -14.35
N HIS A 290 -35.71 28.81 -14.83
CA HIS A 290 -35.19 28.02 -15.95
C HIS A 290 -34.27 26.89 -15.45
N MET A 291 -34.81 25.99 -14.62
CA MET A 291 -34.20 24.68 -14.41
C MET A 291 -34.48 23.82 -15.65
N GLN A 292 -33.54 23.80 -16.58
CA GLN A 292 -33.48 22.81 -17.65
C GLN A 292 -33.28 21.42 -17.04
N GLY A 293 -33.97 20.44 -17.62
CA GLY A 293 -34.17 19.10 -17.08
C GLY A 293 -32.89 18.37 -16.64
N ASP A 294 -33.09 17.62 -15.56
CA ASP A 294 -32.25 16.61 -14.93
C ASP A 294 -31.05 16.10 -15.77
N LEU A 295 -29.87 16.66 -15.49
CA LEU A 295 -28.58 16.24 -16.08
C LEU A 295 -28.18 14.80 -15.67
N ASP A 296 -28.84 14.19 -14.68
CA ASP A 296 -28.57 12.80 -14.29
C ASP A 296 -29.26 11.78 -15.19
N GLN A 297 -30.33 12.14 -15.92
CA GLN A 297 -30.95 11.23 -16.90
C GLN A 297 -30.06 10.99 -18.13
N GLN A 298 -29.26 11.98 -18.55
CA GLN A 298 -28.34 11.83 -19.69
C GLN A 298 -27.13 10.93 -19.39
N ARG A 299 -26.81 10.69 -18.12
CA ARG A 299 -25.79 9.70 -17.74
C ARG A 299 -26.30 8.26 -17.78
N LEU A 300 -27.60 8.05 -17.63
CA LEU A 300 -28.22 6.72 -17.55
C LEU A 300 -28.63 6.14 -18.92
N LEU A 301 -28.62 6.94 -19.99
CA LEU A 301 -29.07 6.52 -21.33
C LEU A 301 -28.04 6.76 -22.46
N GLY A 302 -26.78 7.06 -22.13
CA GLY A 302 -25.72 7.15 -23.13
C GLY A 302 -25.38 5.78 -23.72
N GLU A 303 -25.70 5.56 -25.00
CA GLU A 303 -25.26 4.40 -25.77
C GLU A 303 -23.73 4.29 -25.76
N ARG A 304 -23.21 3.09 -25.43
CA ARG A 304 -21.79 2.78 -25.52
C ARG A 304 -21.34 2.81 -26.99
N PRO A 305 -20.19 3.40 -27.34
CA PRO A 305 -19.62 3.23 -28.67
C PRO A 305 -19.34 1.75 -28.92
N GLN A 306 -19.83 1.22 -30.05
CA GLN A 306 -19.45 -0.09 -30.54
C GLN A 306 -18.01 -0.07 -31.09
N THR A 307 -17.27 -1.12 -30.71
CA THR A 307 -15.95 -1.56 -31.21
C THR A 307 -14.76 -0.63 -30.94
N ASP A 308 -13.92 -1.07 -30.01
CA ASP A 308 -12.66 -0.42 -29.63
C ASP A 308 -11.50 -1.06 -30.46
N PRO A 309 -10.89 -0.33 -31.42
CA PRO A 309 -9.87 -0.88 -32.34
C PRO A 309 -8.56 -1.31 -31.64
N ILE A 310 -8.42 -1.03 -30.34
CA ILE A 310 -7.28 -1.45 -29.50
C ILE A 310 -7.41 -2.94 -29.10
N GLY A 311 -8.65 -3.45 -28.98
CA GLY A 311 -8.90 -4.85 -28.61
C GLY A 311 -8.45 -5.85 -29.68
N GLU A 312 -8.64 -5.52 -30.97
CA GLU A 312 -8.18 -6.37 -32.07
C GLU A 312 -6.65 -6.37 -32.25
N LEU A 313 -5.98 -5.28 -31.87
CA LEU A 313 -4.52 -5.18 -31.90
C LEU A 313 -3.87 -6.03 -30.80
N MET A 314 -4.45 -6.08 -29.59
CA MET A 314 -3.95 -6.92 -28.50
C MET A 314 -4.08 -8.42 -28.77
N ILE A 315 -5.17 -8.86 -29.42
CA ILE A 315 -5.37 -10.27 -29.77
C ILE A 315 -4.38 -10.72 -30.85
N LYS A 316 -4.03 -9.83 -31.79
CA LYS A 316 -3.03 -10.11 -32.84
C LYS A 316 -1.61 -10.20 -32.31
N GLU A 317 -1.24 -9.40 -31.32
CA GLU A 317 0.09 -9.48 -30.68
C GLU A 317 0.25 -10.74 -29.82
N MET A 318 -0.80 -11.14 -29.08
CA MET A 318 -0.79 -12.36 -28.27
C MET A 318 -0.61 -13.63 -29.12
N GLN A 319 -1.15 -13.67 -30.34
CA GLN A 319 -0.99 -14.82 -31.25
C GLN A 319 0.37 -14.88 -31.97
N SER A 320 1.21 -13.83 -31.86
CA SER A 320 2.50 -13.74 -32.57
C SER A 320 3.74 -14.08 -31.72
N LYS A 321 3.60 -14.30 -30.40
CA LYS A 321 4.74 -14.48 -29.47
C LYS A 321 4.84 -15.87 -28.82
N GLU A 322 4.19 -16.90 -29.36
CA GLU A 322 4.42 -18.31 -28.96
C GLU A 322 5.70 -18.92 -29.56
N SER A 323 6.69 -18.12 -29.93
CA SER A 323 7.95 -18.65 -30.45
C SER A 323 9.12 -17.85 -29.94
N VAL A 324 10.08 -18.59 -29.35
CA VAL A 324 11.45 -18.22 -29.01
C VAL A 324 11.68 -17.81 -27.55
N CYS A 325 12.16 -18.76 -26.75
CA CYS A 325 13.44 -18.63 -26.03
C CYS A 325 13.90 -19.98 -25.43
N HIS A 326 14.76 -20.69 -26.17
CA HIS A 326 15.63 -21.73 -25.62
C HIS A 326 16.89 -21.07 -25.06
N ILE A 327 17.24 -21.32 -23.80
CA ILE A 327 18.58 -21.03 -23.26
C ILE A 327 19.23 -22.36 -22.83
N PRO A 328 20.51 -22.65 -23.17
CA PRO A 328 21.12 -23.95 -22.92
C PRO A 328 21.60 -24.10 -21.47
N LEU A 329 21.08 -25.10 -20.76
CA LEU A 329 21.53 -25.55 -19.43
C LEU A 329 22.90 -26.23 -19.52
N THR A 330 24.00 -25.48 -19.42
CA THR A 330 25.36 -26.06 -19.36
C THR A 330 26.24 -25.61 -18.19
N ARG A 331 25.69 -25.05 -17.10
CA ARG A 331 26.50 -24.75 -15.88
C ARG A 331 25.77 -24.86 -14.52
N LEU A 332 25.06 -25.96 -14.26
CA LEU A 332 24.55 -26.24 -12.90
C LEU A 332 24.81 -27.69 -12.48
N GLY A 333 25.23 -27.89 -11.24
CA GLY A 333 25.62 -29.18 -10.67
C GLY A 333 24.46 -30.18 -10.56
N PRO A 334 24.74 -31.49 -10.37
CA PRO A 334 23.72 -32.54 -10.40
C PRO A 334 22.64 -32.42 -9.31
N ASP A 335 22.95 -31.84 -8.14
CA ASP A 335 21.99 -31.75 -7.02
C ASP A 335 21.03 -30.55 -7.12
N GLU A 336 21.40 -29.47 -7.82
CA GLU A 336 20.54 -28.30 -8.02
C GLU A 336 19.50 -28.51 -9.13
N ARG A 337 19.75 -29.46 -10.06
CA ARG A 337 18.82 -29.78 -11.15
C ARG A 337 17.55 -30.46 -10.65
N VAL A 338 17.62 -31.26 -9.59
CA VAL A 338 16.45 -31.97 -9.06
C VAL A 338 15.48 -31.00 -8.38
N ILE A 339 16.00 -30.00 -7.67
CA ILE A 339 15.20 -28.97 -7.00
C ILE A 339 14.58 -28.02 -8.03
N TYR A 340 15.36 -27.57 -9.02
CA TYR A 340 14.83 -26.70 -10.08
C TYR A 340 13.76 -27.41 -10.94
N PHE A 341 13.96 -28.70 -11.25
CA PHE A 341 12.99 -29.48 -12.00
C PHE A 341 11.74 -29.80 -11.17
N ALA A 342 11.87 -30.00 -9.85
CA ALA A 342 10.73 -30.18 -8.95
C ALA A 342 9.91 -28.90 -8.75
N ILE A 343 10.57 -27.75 -8.57
CA ILE A 343 9.89 -26.44 -8.48
C ILE A 343 9.21 -26.11 -9.81
N TYR A 344 9.90 -26.33 -10.93
CA TYR A 344 9.34 -26.09 -12.28
C TYR A 344 8.15 -27.02 -12.58
N LEU A 345 8.24 -28.32 -12.27
CA LEU A 345 7.13 -29.26 -12.44
C LEU A 345 5.94 -28.93 -11.53
N THR A 346 6.18 -28.43 -10.31
CA THR A 346 5.12 -28.03 -9.39
C THR A 346 4.44 -26.73 -9.85
N ALA A 347 5.22 -25.77 -10.34
CA ALA A 347 4.70 -24.52 -10.90
C ALA A 347 3.94 -24.76 -12.21
N VAL A 348 4.46 -25.60 -13.11
CA VAL A 348 3.78 -25.99 -14.36
C VAL A 348 2.50 -26.77 -14.05
N LYS A 349 2.53 -27.69 -13.07
CA LYS A 349 1.34 -28.44 -12.66
C LYS A 349 0.27 -27.53 -12.06
N PHE A 350 0.66 -26.58 -11.20
CA PHE A 350 -0.23 -25.55 -10.66
C PHE A 350 -0.84 -24.68 -11.77
N PHE A 351 -0.04 -24.28 -12.76
CA PHE A 351 -0.52 -23.47 -13.89
C PHE A 351 -1.45 -24.26 -14.82
N THR A 352 -1.16 -25.53 -15.10
CA THR A 352 -2.05 -26.39 -15.91
C THR A 352 -3.34 -26.75 -15.17
N ASP A 353 -3.28 -26.94 -13.85
CA ASP A 353 -4.48 -27.23 -13.04
C ASP A 353 -5.34 -25.97 -12.87
N PHE A 354 -4.72 -24.79 -12.74
CA PHE A 354 -5.41 -23.50 -12.75
C PHE A 354 -6.03 -23.18 -14.12
N HIS A 355 -5.34 -23.49 -15.21
CA HIS A 355 -5.88 -23.31 -16.57
C HIS A 355 -7.04 -24.27 -16.87
N LYS A 356 -6.95 -25.53 -16.42
CA LYS A 356 -8.08 -26.50 -16.51
C LYS A 356 -9.26 -26.08 -15.66
N PHE A 357 -9.04 -25.58 -14.44
CA PHE A 357 -10.09 -25.05 -13.59
C PHE A 357 -10.78 -23.84 -14.25
N PHE A 358 -10.00 -22.96 -14.88
CA PHE A 358 -10.51 -21.78 -15.58
C PHE A 358 -11.29 -22.16 -16.86
N GLN A 359 -10.81 -23.13 -17.64
CA GLN A 359 -11.54 -23.67 -18.80
C GLN A 359 -12.85 -24.36 -18.39
N GLN A 360 -12.85 -25.10 -17.28
CA GLN A 360 -14.05 -25.75 -16.77
C GLN A 360 -15.09 -24.74 -16.25
N LEU A 361 -14.63 -23.62 -15.70
CA LEU A 361 -15.50 -22.49 -15.29
C LEU A 361 -16.08 -21.75 -16.50
N ILE A 362 -15.32 -21.62 -17.59
CA ILE A 362 -15.79 -21.06 -18.86
C ILE A 362 -16.82 -21.98 -19.52
N GLU A 363 -16.58 -23.30 -19.57
CA GLU A 363 -17.57 -24.26 -20.10
C GLU A 363 -18.87 -24.31 -19.27
N GLU A 364 -18.79 -24.15 -17.94
CA GLU A 364 -19.99 -24.03 -17.10
C GLU A 364 -20.72 -22.70 -17.29
N LEU A 365 -20.01 -21.61 -17.58
CA LEU A 365 -20.59 -20.29 -17.88
C LEU A 365 -21.20 -20.20 -19.29
N ASP A 366 -20.63 -20.87 -20.29
CA ASP A 366 -21.16 -20.93 -21.66
C ASP A 366 -22.32 -21.94 -21.80
N ALA A 367 -22.50 -22.87 -20.86
CA ALA A 367 -23.64 -23.79 -20.82
C ALA A 367 -24.90 -23.21 -20.13
N LEU A 368 -24.80 -22.04 -19.49
CA LEU A 368 -25.92 -21.37 -18.80
C LEU A 368 -27.08 -20.92 -19.71
N PRO A 369 -26.89 -20.50 -20.97
CA PRO A 369 -27.99 -20.16 -21.87
C PRO A 369 -28.80 -21.38 -22.33
N ALA A 370 -28.25 -22.60 -22.23
CA ALA A 370 -28.94 -23.83 -22.65
C ALA A 370 -29.80 -24.47 -21.54
N ARG A 371 -29.70 -24.01 -20.29
CA ARG A 371 -30.49 -24.51 -19.14
C ARG A 371 -31.64 -23.59 -18.71
N LEU A 372 -31.69 -22.36 -19.21
CA LEU A 372 -32.80 -21.43 -19.01
C LEU A 372 -33.51 -21.26 -20.35
N GLY A 373 -34.39 -22.20 -20.68
CA GLY A 373 -35.13 -22.19 -21.94
C GLY A 373 -35.96 -20.92 -22.11
N CYS A 374 -35.46 -19.99 -22.92
CA CYS A 374 -36.25 -18.90 -23.50
C CYS A 374 -36.27 -19.09 -25.02
N ARG A 375 -37.46 -19.37 -25.54
CA ARG A 375 -37.76 -19.43 -26.96
C ARG A 375 -37.74 -18.03 -27.55
N ASP A 376 -37.12 -17.90 -28.71
CA ASP A 376 -37.42 -16.84 -29.67
C ASP A 376 -38.91 -16.90 -30.03
N SER A 377 -39.61 -15.78 -29.84
CA SER A 377 -40.75 -15.38 -30.66
C SER A 377 -41.13 -13.92 -30.38
N ASP A 378 -41.07 -13.13 -31.45
CA ASP A 378 -41.80 -11.89 -31.75
C ASP A 378 -41.42 -10.60 -30.99
N CYS A 379 -40.49 -9.83 -31.58
CA CYS A 379 -40.71 -8.47 -32.12
C CYS A 379 -39.43 -7.94 -32.79
#